data_AF-A0A4Q3DX17-F1
#
_entry.id   AF-A0A4Q3DX17-F1
#
_cell.length_a   1.000
_cell.length_b   1.000
_cell.length_c   1.000
_cell.angle_alpha   90.00
_cell.angle_beta   90.00
_cell.angle_gamma   90.00
#
_symmetry.space_group_name_H-M   'P 1'
#
loop_
_entity.id
_entity.type
_entity.pdbx_description
1 polymer ?
#
loop_
_entity_poly.entity_id
_entity_poly.type
_entity_poly.pdbx_seq_one_letter_code
_entity_poly.pdbx_strand_id
1 'polypeptide(L)'
;MLFALVAHDRPGALARRMELRPDHLKHLDSLGDQLLLAGPFLDEKGDMVGSIVVIEAESLEAARESFGRDPFMLGNLFDSVTIKPWKLGVNKTHK
;
A
#
# COMPACT_ATOMS: atom_id res chain seq x y z
N MET A 1 8.59 9.45 10.90
CA MET A 1 7.14 9.42 11.28
C MET A 1 6.43 8.40 10.42
N LEU A 2 5.37 7.75 10.92
CA LEU A 2 4.64 6.77 10.11
C LEU A 2 3.53 7.43 9.29
N PHE A 3 3.35 6.94 8.08
CA PHE A 3 2.29 7.35 7.17
C PHE A 3 1.61 6.12 6.59
N ALA A 4 0.28 6.13 6.58
CA ALA A 4 -0.53 5.06 6.05
C ALA A 4 -1.18 5.49 4.73
N LEU A 5 -0.99 4.68 3.69
CA LEU A 5 -1.79 4.67 2.47
C LEU A 5 -2.88 3.61 2.63
N VAL A 6 -4.12 4.03 2.42
CA VAL A 6 -5.30 3.16 2.29
C VAL A 6 -5.88 3.40 0.91
N ALA A 7 -5.96 2.36 0.10
CA ALA A 7 -6.47 2.43 -1.26
C ALA A 7 -7.49 1.33 -1.55
N HIS A 8 -8.44 1.65 -2.41
CA HIS A 8 -9.42 0.71 -2.95
C HIS A 8 -9.18 0.51 -4.44
N ASP A 9 -9.16 -0.74 -4.88
CA ASP A 9 -8.97 -1.09 -6.28
C ASP A 9 -10.18 -0.66 -7.11
N ARG A 10 -9.98 -0.39 -8.41
CA ARG A 10 -11.09 -0.14 -9.33
C ARG A 10 -11.99 -1.37 -9.49
N PRO A 11 -13.29 -1.19 -9.80
CA PRO A 11 -14.17 -2.31 -10.14
C PRO A 11 -13.58 -3.18 -11.25
N GLY A 12 -13.53 -4.50 -11.03
CA GLY A 12 -12.98 -5.46 -12.00
C GLY A 12 -11.46 -5.43 -12.16
N ALA A 13 -10.71 -4.77 -11.26
CA ALA A 13 -9.28 -4.58 -11.40
C ALA A 13 -8.40 -5.78 -10.97
N LEU A 14 -8.98 -6.90 -10.53
CA LEU A 14 -8.22 -8.05 -10.01
C LEU A 14 -7.18 -8.57 -11.01
N ALA A 15 -7.55 -8.72 -12.30
CA ALA A 15 -6.61 -9.17 -13.32
C ALA A 15 -5.42 -8.20 -13.48
N ARG A 16 -5.72 -6.88 -13.49
CA ARG A 16 -4.69 -5.83 -13.57
C ARG A 16 -3.80 -5.80 -12.34
N ARG A 17 -4.38 -6.00 -11.14
CA ARG A 17 -3.62 -6.18 -9.90
C ARG A 17 -2.64 -7.33 -10.04
N MET A 18 -3.10 -8.49 -10.49
CA MET A 18 -2.26 -9.68 -10.60
C MET A 18 -1.10 -9.48 -11.59
N GLU A 19 -1.34 -8.75 -12.69
CA GLU A 19 -0.29 -8.37 -13.65
C GLU A 19 0.78 -7.47 -13.00
N LEU A 20 0.36 -6.46 -12.24
CA LEU A 20 1.28 -5.48 -11.62
C LEU A 20 1.92 -5.99 -10.31
N ARG A 21 1.34 -7.01 -9.69
CA ARG A 21 1.71 -7.49 -8.35
C ARG A 21 3.18 -7.88 -8.21
N PRO A 22 3.83 -8.58 -9.17
CA PRO A 22 5.23 -8.93 -9.04
C PRO A 22 6.14 -7.70 -8.88
N ASP A 23 5.89 -6.63 -9.63
CA ASP A 23 6.70 -5.42 -9.55
C ASP A 23 6.33 -4.57 -8.33
N HIS A 24 5.06 -4.56 -7.94
CA HIS A 24 4.64 -3.97 -6.67
C HIS A 24 5.35 -4.61 -5.47
N LEU A 25 5.46 -5.94 -5.43
CA LEU A 25 6.17 -6.63 -4.34
C LEU A 25 7.66 -6.31 -4.34
N LYS A 26 8.32 -6.21 -5.50
CA LYS A 26 9.72 -5.76 -5.59
C LYS A 26 9.89 -4.33 -5.10
N HIS A 27 8.94 -3.45 -5.43
CA HIS A 27 8.95 -2.08 -4.95
C HIS A 27 8.86 -2.04 -3.42
N LEU A 28 7.91 -2.77 -2.82
CA LEU A 28 7.78 -2.87 -1.37
C LEU A 28 9.06 -3.41 -0.71
N ASP A 29 9.65 -4.47 -1.26
CA ASP A 29 10.92 -5.03 -0.78
C ASP A 29 12.06 -4.00 -0.82
N SER A 30 12.13 -3.20 -1.89
CA SER A 30 13.15 -2.15 -2.05
C SER A 30 13.07 -1.01 -1.03
N LEU A 31 11.95 -0.86 -0.31
CA LEU A 31 11.79 0.14 0.74
C LEU A 31 12.57 -0.25 2.02
N GLY A 32 12.93 -1.52 2.18
CA GLY A 32 13.68 -2.02 3.34
C GLY A 32 13.04 -1.61 4.66
N ASP A 33 13.84 -1.05 5.57
CA ASP A 33 13.40 -0.62 6.91
C ASP A 33 12.37 0.52 6.89
N GLN A 34 12.20 1.22 5.76
CA GLN A 34 11.13 2.23 5.64
C GLN A 34 9.74 1.58 5.61
N LEU A 35 9.61 0.32 5.18
CA LEU A 35 8.33 -0.37 5.14
C LEU A 35 8.00 -0.98 6.51
N LEU A 36 6.96 -0.47 7.16
CA LEU A 36 6.48 -1.04 8.41
C LEU A 36 5.59 -2.27 8.18
N LEU A 37 4.61 -2.14 7.29
CA LEU A 37 3.72 -3.23 6.87
C LEU A 37 3.04 -2.91 5.55
N ALA A 38 2.63 -3.96 4.83
CA ALA A 38 1.78 -3.86 3.66
C ALA A 38 0.89 -5.09 3.55
N GLY A 39 -0.31 -4.93 2.99
CA GLY A 39 -1.20 -6.04 2.70
C GLY A 39 -2.43 -5.63 1.91
N PRO A 40 -3.04 -6.56 1.18
CA PRO A 40 -4.31 -6.30 0.51
C PRO A 40 -5.48 -6.30 1.51
N PHE A 41 -6.48 -5.48 1.23
CA PHE A 41 -7.83 -5.76 1.73
C PHE A 41 -8.46 -6.88 0.89
N LEU A 42 -9.24 -7.73 1.54
CA LEU A 42 -9.95 -8.84 0.89
C LEU A 42 -11.46 -8.60 0.97
N ASP A 43 -12.19 -9.02 -0.06
CA ASP A 43 -13.65 -9.12 0.00
C ASP A 43 -14.11 -10.44 0.64
N GLU A 44 -15.42 -10.68 0.67
CA GLU A 44 -16.03 -11.89 1.26
C GLU A 44 -15.64 -13.18 0.53
N LYS A 45 -15.18 -13.10 -0.71
CA LYS A 45 -14.72 -14.25 -1.51
C LYS A 45 -13.23 -14.52 -1.35
N GLY A 46 -12.51 -13.61 -0.67
CA GLY A 46 -11.06 -13.66 -0.52
C GLY A 46 -10.31 -12.99 -1.67
N ASP A 47 -11.01 -12.30 -2.57
CA ASP A 47 -10.38 -11.56 -3.66
C ASP A 47 -9.79 -10.25 -3.13
N MET A 48 -8.65 -9.84 -3.69
CA MET A 48 -7.99 -8.60 -3.31
C MET A 48 -8.72 -7.39 -3.90
N VAL A 49 -9.10 -6.44 -3.05
CA VAL A 49 -9.94 -5.27 -3.42
C VAL A 49 -9.39 -3.93 -2.97
N GLY A 50 -8.15 -3.91 -2.49
CA GLY A 50 -7.50 -2.69 -2.01
C GLY A 50 -6.17 -3.01 -1.35
N SER A 51 -5.53 -1.98 -0.81
CA SER A 51 -4.25 -2.09 -0.11
C SER A 51 -4.20 -1.18 1.10
N ILE A 52 -3.52 -1.67 2.14
CA ILE A 52 -2.91 -0.83 3.17
C ILE A 52 -1.40 -0.96 3.05
N VAL A 53 -0.70 0.17 3.06
CA VAL A 53 0.77 0.25 3.10
C VAL A 53 1.14 1.31 4.13
N VAL A 54 2.02 0.96 5.06
CA VAL A 54 2.51 1.89 6.08
C VAL A 54 4.02 1.99 5.98
N ILE A 55 4.52 3.22 5.81
CA ILE A 55 5.94 3.51 5.70
C ILE A 55 6.39 4.54 6.73
N GLU A 56 7.66 4.55 7.06
CA GLU A 56 8.34 5.66 7.70
C GLU A 56 8.84 6.68 6.66
N ALA A 57 8.57 7.96 6.92
CA ALA A 57 9.10 9.09 6.15
C ALA A 57 9.35 10.32 7.03
N GLU A 58 10.07 11.30 6.48
CA GLU A 58 10.39 12.57 7.14
C GLU A 58 9.19 13.55 7.15
N SER A 59 8.30 13.46 6.16
CA SER A 59 7.14 14.34 6.00
C SER A 59 6.00 13.66 5.23
N LEU A 60 4.82 14.29 5.22
CA LEU A 60 3.68 13.81 4.42
C LEU A 60 3.98 13.87 2.93
N GLU A 61 4.70 14.89 2.49
CA GLU A 61 5.14 15.09 1.11
C GLU A 61 6.10 13.98 0.68
N ALA A 62 7.12 13.67 1.50
CA ALA A 62 8.05 12.57 1.24
C ALA A 62 7.34 11.21 1.21
N ALA A 63 6.34 11.00 2.06
CA ALA A 63 5.51 9.81 2.02
C ALA A 63 4.70 9.71 0.73
N ARG A 64 4.06 10.81 0.29
CA ARG A 64 3.31 10.87 -0.97
C ARG A 64 4.19 10.57 -2.18
N GLU A 65 5.41 11.10 -2.21
CA GLU A 65 6.38 10.80 -3.28
C GLU A 65 6.78 9.32 -3.29
N SER A 66 7.02 8.74 -2.11
CA SER A 66 7.37 7.32 -1.97
C SER A 66 6.23 6.43 -2.46
N PHE A 67 5.00 6.66 -1.99
CA PHE A 67 3.82 5.94 -2.46
C PHE A 67 3.57 6.15 -3.96
N GLY A 68 3.81 7.34 -4.50
CA GLY A 68 3.60 7.65 -5.91
C GLY A 68 4.49 6.86 -6.88
N ARG A 69 5.57 6.23 -6.39
CA ARG A 69 6.46 5.37 -7.18
C ARG A 69 6.00 3.91 -7.22
N ASP A 70 4.97 3.55 -6.46
CA ASP A 70 4.43 2.19 -6.41
C ASP A 70 3.84 1.81 -7.79
N PRO A 71 4.18 0.64 -8.36
CA PRO A 71 3.59 0.13 -9.60
C PRO A 71 2.06 0.07 -9.61
N PHE A 72 1.39 -0.14 -8.47
CA PHE A 72 -0.07 -0.05 -8.39
C PHE A 72 -0.59 1.38 -8.55
N MET A 73 0.12 2.37 -8.00
CA MET A 73 -0.20 3.79 -8.20
C MET A 73 0.02 4.21 -9.66
N LEU A 74 1.20 3.89 -10.21
CA LEU A 74 1.58 4.22 -11.59
C LEU A 74 0.71 3.47 -12.62
N GLY A 75 0.32 2.23 -12.30
CA GLY A 75 -0.51 1.38 -13.12
C GLY A 75 -2.00 1.71 -13.08
N ASN A 76 -2.39 2.80 -12.41
CA ASN A 76 -3.76 3.29 -12.25
C ASN A 76 -4.73 2.21 -11.69
N LEU A 77 -4.23 1.37 -10.78
CA LEU A 77 -4.99 0.25 -10.21
C LEU A 77 -6.12 0.74 -9.29
N PHE A 78 -5.83 1.78 -8.50
CA PHE A 78 -6.71 2.25 -7.44
C PHE A 78 -7.76 3.23 -7.96
N ASP A 79 -8.98 3.10 -7.44
CA ASP A 79 -10.07 4.04 -7.64
C ASP A 79 -9.99 5.21 -6.66
N SER A 80 -9.60 4.91 -5.42
CA SER A 80 -9.42 5.91 -4.37
C SER A 80 -8.18 5.60 -3.54
N VAL A 81 -7.52 6.67 -3.09
CA VAL A 81 -6.31 6.62 -2.28
C VAL A 81 -6.40 7.69 -1.20
N THR A 82 -6.16 7.30 0.05
CA THR A 82 -6.06 8.19 1.20
C THR A 82 -4.68 8.01 1.84
N ILE A 83 -3.96 9.11 2.05
CA ILE A 83 -2.65 9.11 2.72
C ILE A 83 -2.73 10.00 3.95
N LYS A 84 -2.38 9.46 5.13
CA LYS A 84 -2.44 10.17 6.41
C LYS A 84 -1.21 9.91 7.28
N PRO A 85 -0.76 10.91 8.07
CA PRO A 85 0.10 10.63 9.22
C PRO A 85 -0.60 9.63 10.14
N TRP A 86 0.16 8.67 10.63
CA TRP A 86 -0.35 7.60 11.46
C TRP A 86 0.55 7.38 12.68
N LYS A 87 -0.05 6.95 13.79
CA LYS A 87 0.68 6.59 15.00
C LYS A 87 0.34 5.17 15.39
N LEU A 88 1.33 4.30 15.38
CA LEU A 88 1.21 2.95 15.90
C LEU A 88 0.91 3.00 17.40
N GLY A 89 -0.29 2.58 17.78
CA GLY A 89 -0.69 2.51 19.20
C GLY A 89 -0.25 1.22 19.87
N VAL A 90 -0.51 0.07 19.22
CA VAL A 90 -0.20 -1.27 19.74
C VAL A 90 0.26 -2.14 18.57
N ASN A 91 1.39 -2.82 18.71
CA ASN A 91 1.88 -3.79 17.73
C ASN A 91 1.90 -5.21 18.33
N LYS A 92 1.23 -6.14 17.67
CA LYS A 92 1.18 -7.58 18.02
C LYS A 92 1.43 -8.47 16.80
N THR A 93 2.06 -7.97 15.73
CA THR A 93 2.30 -8.76 14.51
C THR A 93 3.26 -9.93 14.71
N HIS A 94 3.93 -10.01 15.86
CA HIS A 94 4.77 -11.14 16.27
C HIS A 94 4.05 -12.17 17.17
N LYS A 95 2.73 -12.05 17.34
CA LYS A 95 1.93 -12.99 18.14
C LYS A 95 1.25 -14.05 17.28
#